data_AF-A0AAV7YCN9-F1
#
_entry.id   AF-A0AAV7YCN9-F1
#
_cell.length_a   1.000
_cell.length_b   1.000
_cell.length_c   1.000
_cell.angle_alpha   90.00
_cell.angle_beta   90.00
_cell.angle_gamma   90.00
#
_symmetry.space_group_name_H-M   'P 1'
#
loop_
_entity.id
_entity.type
_entity.pdbx_description
1 polymer ?
#
loop_
_entity_poly.entity_id
_entity_poly.type
_entity_poly.pdbx_seq_one_letter_code
_entity_poly.pdbx_strand_id
1 'polypeptide(L)'
;MNHNRSILFFIVLVLVPLSKCCSICPIGTISDPVNCQNCWKGFCTNIKDCRTCENGFYSSSNRSICIPCEKGFENNQEHSGCVECQLGYFNSKMGSRCLACASGHYSPMIAMTACDKCPKGSYQNKPATWKCNACGKGKTTDNKGSKQDSDCVSCNEGTYCNKTINSGDNVCPKNYKCPAGCSNPIKCSLIRKSQKGMGSCALSVEFFLILFSTIGFIVLVVVAGIIRYRKIQERKKFKRPDKIEYYSDFSKLEEKRDLVPKPQAKEVVYSGF
;
A
#
# COMPACT_ATOMS: atom_id res chain seq x y z
N MET A 1 30.62 81.81 75.73
CA MET A 1 31.57 81.53 74.63
C MET A 1 30.99 80.36 73.85
N ASN A 2 30.19 80.66 72.82
CA ASN A 2 30.53 80.58 71.39
C ASN A 2 30.67 79.10 70.92
N HIS A 3 29.96 78.57 69.93
CA HIS A 3 29.21 79.21 68.86
C HIS A 3 28.11 78.28 68.32
N ASN A 4 26.92 78.85 68.18
CA ASN A 4 25.81 78.44 67.33
C ASN A 4 26.18 78.67 65.85
N ARG A 5 25.80 77.77 64.93
CA ARG A 5 25.67 77.94 63.46
C ARG A 5 25.43 76.57 62.83
N SER A 6 24.59 76.34 61.83
CA SER A 6 23.57 77.13 61.17
C SER A 6 22.80 76.12 60.31
N ILE A 7 21.48 76.25 60.31
CA ILE A 7 20.56 75.58 59.39
C ILE A 7 20.95 75.96 57.95
N LEU A 8 21.17 74.97 57.07
CA LEU A 8 21.08 75.18 55.62
C LEU A 8 20.41 73.97 54.96
N PHE A 9 19.20 74.23 54.46
CA PHE A 9 18.47 73.42 53.48
C PHE A 9 19.37 73.06 52.30
N PHE A 10 19.49 71.77 51.97
CA PHE A 10 19.74 71.34 50.61
C PHE A 10 18.71 70.29 50.19
N ILE A 11 17.94 70.74 49.20
CA ILE A 11 16.87 70.08 48.48
C ILE A 11 17.43 68.88 47.71
N VAL A 12 16.67 67.79 47.78
CA VAL A 12 16.54 66.66 46.85
C VAL A 12 17.37 66.76 45.56
N LEU A 13 18.34 65.85 45.42
CA LEU A 13 18.66 65.16 44.16
C LEU A 13 19.32 63.83 44.53
N VAL A 14 18.47 62.88 44.91
CA VAL A 14 18.80 61.45 44.98
C VAL A 14 19.02 60.97 43.54
N LEU A 15 20.19 61.28 42.99
CA LEU A 15 20.72 60.55 41.84
C LEU A 15 21.31 59.25 42.39
N VAL A 16 20.43 58.28 42.66
CA VAL A 16 20.82 56.88 42.81
C VAL A 16 21.16 56.38 41.40
N PRO A 17 22.44 56.12 41.05
CA PRO A 17 22.72 55.40 39.84
C PRO A 17 22.27 53.95 40.07
N LEU A 18 21.27 53.56 39.30
CA LEU A 18 20.82 52.21 38.96
C LEU A 18 21.33 51.06 39.84
N SER A 19 20.38 50.52 40.61
CA SER A 19 20.11 49.10 40.80
C SER A 19 21.10 48.14 40.13
N LYS A 20 21.98 47.50 40.89
CA LYS A 20 22.69 46.30 40.40
C LYS A 20 22.53 45.13 41.36
N CYS A 21 21.34 44.53 41.31
CA CYS A 21 21.25 43.08 41.38
C CYS A 21 21.38 42.56 39.93
N CYS A 22 22.61 42.39 39.47
CA CYS A 22 22.90 41.53 38.32
C CYS A 22 24.40 41.21 38.38
N SER A 23 24.77 40.11 39.02
CA SER A 23 26.04 39.46 38.68
C SER A 23 25.90 38.96 37.25
N ILE A 24 26.86 39.32 36.40
CA ILE A 24 26.90 38.81 35.02
C ILE A 24 27.13 37.31 35.14
N CYS A 25 26.08 36.54 34.89
CA CYS A 25 26.16 35.09 34.82
C CYS A 25 26.70 34.69 33.44
N PRO A 26 27.56 33.65 33.37
CA PRO A 26 27.92 33.03 32.11
C PRO A 26 26.68 32.60 31.32
N ILE A 27 26.80 32.50 30.01
CA ILE A 27 25.70 32.10 29.13
C ILE A 27 25.17 30.72 29.56
N GLY A 28 23.84 30.54 29.53
CA GLY A 28 23.18 29.32 29.98
C GLY A 28 22.96 29.20 31.49
N THR A 29 23.30 30.23 32.26
CA THR A 29 23.04 30.28 33.70
C THR A 29 22.24 31.52 34.12
N ILE A 30 21.54 31.42 35.25
CA ILE A 30 20.77 32.52 35.86
C ILE A 30 21.18 32.71 37.32
N SER A 31 21.09 33.93 37.81
CA SER A 31 21.23 34.25 39.24
C SER A 31 20.02 33.73 40.02
N ASP A 32 20.22 32.96 41.09
CA ASP A 32 19.12 32.38 41.88
C ASP A 32 18.39 33.43 42.76
N PRO A 33 17.06 33.63 42.61
CA PRO A 33 16.27 34.51 43.48
C PRO A 33 15.76 33.82 44.77
N VAL A 34 15.85 32.49 44.90
CA VAL A 34 15.10 31.72 45.91
C VAL A 34 15.67 31.87 47.33
N ASN A 35 16.95 32.24 47.48
CA ASN A 35 17.54 32.58 48.78
C ASN A 35 17.65 34.08 49.07
N CYS A 36 16.99 34.92 48.27
CA CYS A 36 16.79 36.34 48.62
C CYS A 36 15.65 36.48 49.63
N GLN A 37 15.75 35.89 50.82
CA GLN A 37 14.82 36.25 51.90
C GLN A 37 15.29 37.57 52.53
N ASN A 38 14.44 38.59 52.34
CA ASN A 38 14.43 39.92 52.96
C ASN A 38 15.72 40.36 53.67
N CYS A 39 16.60 41.01 52.91
CA CYS A 39 17.41 42.09 53.44
C CYS A 39 16.80 43.42 53.01
N TRP A 40 16.82 44.42 53.90
CA TRP A 40 16.49 45.80 53.50
C TRP A 40 17.45 46.26 52.40
N LYS A 41 16.99 47.18 51.54
CA LYS A 41 17.69 47.67 50.33
C LYS A 41 19.23 47.65 50.49
N GLY A 42 19.89 46.77 49.72
CA GLY A 42 21.32 46.88 49.46
C GLY A 42 22.25 45.86 50.14
N PHE A 43 21.73 44.84 50.82
CA PHE A 43 22.58 43.76 51.35
C PHE A 43 22.02 42.40 50.95
N CYS A 44 22.86 41.48 50.48
CA CYS A 44 22.56 40.06 50.43
C CYS A 44 23.77 39.35 51.05
N THR A 45 23.54 38.34 51.87
CA THR A 45 24.60 37.52 52.46
C THR A 45 25.13 36.54 51.42
N ASN A 46 26.15 37.00 50.68
CA ASN A 46 27.23 36.22 50.09
C ASN A 46 26.89 34.85 49.48
N ILE A 47 26.19 34.82 48.34
CA ILE A 47 26.20 33.66 47.42
C ILE A 47 26.24 34.18 45.97
N LYS A 48 27.33 33.86 45.25
CA LYS A 48 27.58 34.19 43.83
C LYS A 48 27.11 33.06 42.90
N ASP A 49 26.09 32.30 43.27
CA ASP A 49 25.79 31.06 42.56
C ASP A 49 24.85 31.32 41.37
N CYS A 50 25.41 31.18 40.17
CA CYS A 50 24.63 31.06 38.95
C CYS A 50 24.22 29.60 38.78
N ARG A 51 22.92 29.34 38.58
CA ARG A 51 22.39 28.00 38.30
C ARG A 51 22.19 27.80 36.80
N THR A 52 22.51 26.62 36.29
CA THR A 52 22.25 26.26 34.88
C THR A 52 20.76 26.18 34.62
N CYS A 53 20.34 26.61 33.42
CA CYS A 53 18.96 26.38 32.99
C CYS A 53 18.63 24.89 32.92
N GLU A 54 17.40 24.53 33.23
CA GLU A 54 16.93 23.16 33.06
C GLU A 54 16.87 22.76 31.57
N ASN A 55 16.83 21.45 31.30
CA ASN A 55 16.68 20.95 29.94
C ASN A 55 15.40 21.49 29.28
N GLY A 56 15.53 21.92 28.03
CA GLY A 56 14.49 22.61 27.28
C GLY A 56 14.46 24.12 27.50
N PHE A 57 15.34 24.68 28.33
CA PHE A 57 15.43 26.13 28.56
C PHE A 57 16.83 26.66 28.29
N TYR A 58 16.91 27.92 27.87
CA TYR A 58 18.17 28.61 27.57
C TYR A 58 18.22 30.02 28.18
N SER A 59 19.42 30.56 28.35
CA SER A 59 19.63 31.95 28.78
C SER A 59 20.73 32.60 27.95
N SER A 60 20.45 33.78 27.40
CA SER A 60 21.43 34.63 26.70
C SER A 60 22.19 35.52 27.68
N SER A 61 23.34 36.06 27.29
CA SER A 61 24.17 36.94 28.14
C SER A 61 23.34 38.06 28.80
N ASN A 62 23.58 38.30 30.09
CA ASN A 62 22.91 39.32 30.92
C ASN A 62 21.39 39.11 31.16
N ARG A 63 20.88 37.88 31.07
CA ARG A 63 19.50 37.55 31.48
C ARG A 63 19.49 36.76 32.79
N SER A 64 18.53 37.09 33.67
CA SER A 64 18.27 36.42 34.94
C SER A 64 17.14 35.38 34.87
N ILE A 65 16.61 35.11 33.68
CA ILE A 65 15.47 34.21 33.45
C ILE A 65 15.81 33.23 32.33
N CYS A 66 15.51 31.95 32.57
CA CYS A 66 15.60 30.90 31.56
C CYS A 66 14.35 30.96 30.67
N ILE A 67 14.58 31.06 29.36
CA ILE A 67 13.52 31.11 28.34
C ILE A 67 13.31 29.70 27.82
N PRO A 68 12.07 29.21 27.73
CA PRO A 68 11.81 27.89 27.19
C PRO A 68 12.06 27.85 25.68
N CYS A 69 12.67 26.77 25.20
CA CYS A 69 12.71 26.46 23.78
C CYS A 69 11.33 26.07 23.27
N GLU A 70 11.01 26.53 22.06
CA GLU A 70 9.75 26.19 21.41
C GLU A 70 9.66 24.68 21.09
N LYS A 71 8.45 24.20 20.81
CA LYS A 71 8.22 22.84 20.33
C LYS A 71 9.05 22.58 19.06
N GLY A 72 9.59 21.38 18.94
CA GLY A 72 10.55 21.03 17.88
C GLY A 72 12.00 21.43 18.19
N PHE A 73 12.26 22.17 19.27
CA PHE A 73 13.60 22.58 19.65
C PHE A 73 13.95 22.11 21.05
N GLU A 74 15.24 21.95 21.33
CA GLU A 74 15.81 21.76 22.66
C GLU A 74 16.95 22.75 22.89
N ASN A 75 17.42 22.90 24.11
CA ASN A 75 18.59 23.72 24.36
C ASN A 75 19.86 23.04 23.82
N ASN A 76 20.84 23.83 23.38
CA ASN A 76 22.18 23.30 23.11
C ASN A 76 22.89 22.86 24.40
N GLN A 77 24.04 22.19 24.25
CA GLN A 77 24.83 21.68 25.38
C GLN A 77 25.24 22.77 26.39
N GLU A 78 25.40 24.01 25.94
CA GLU A 78 25.77 25.16 26.77
C GLU A 78 24.55 25.89 27.36
N HIS A 79 23.32 25.47 27.03
CA HIS A 79 22.08 26.15 27.39
C HIS A 79 22.03 27.64 26.97
N SER A 80 22.78 28.01 25.93
CA SER A 80 22.92 29.36 25.41
C SER A 80 21.92 29.71 24.31
N GLY A 81 21.31 28.70 23.71
CA GLY A 81 20.29 28.85 22.67
C GLY A 81 19.51 27.56 22.44
N CYS A 82 18.55 27.62 21.54
CA CYS A 82 17.76 26.47 21.12
C CYS A 82 18.27 25.92 19.79
N VAL A 83 18.37 24.60 19.70
CA VAL A 83 18.70 23.84 18.50
C VAL A 83 17.53 22.95 18.14
N GLU A 84 17.38 22.68 16.85
CA GLU A 84 16.30 21.84 16.34
C GLU A 84 16.49 20.39 16.79
N CYS A 85 15.38 19.71 17.11
CA CYS A 85 15.38 18.28 17.28
C CYS A 85 15.88 17.62 15.99
N GLN A 86 16.92 16.82 16.12
CA GLN A 86 17.49 16.09 15.00
C GLN A 86 16.57 14.98 14.51
N LEU A 87 16.87 14.46 13.32
CA LEU A 87 16.18 13.34 12.70
C LEU A 87 16.02 12.16 13.68
N GLY A 88 14.81 11.60 13.74
CA GLY A 88 14.47 10.54 14.70
C GLY A 88 14.08 11.02 16.10
N TYR A 89 14.13 12.32 16.36
CA TYR A 89 13.69 12.94 17.60
C TYR A 89 12.57 13.95 17.35
N PHE A 90 11.84 14.28 18.41
CA PHE A 90 10.77 15.26 18.39
C PHE A 90 10.66 15.99 19.74
N ASN A 91 10.09 17.19 19.75
CA ASN A 91 9.68 17.84 20.99
C ASN A 91 8.26 18.39 20.87
N SER A 92 7.34 17.83 21.64
CA SER A 92 5.92 18.22 21.62
C SER A 92 5.58 19.38 22.56
N LYS A 93 6.47 19.73 23.50
CA LYS A 93 6.19 20.69 24.56
C LYS A 93 7.26 21.77 24.62
N MET A 94 6.82 23.03 24.73
CA MET A 94 7.71 24.15 24.99
C MET A 94 8.41 23.97 26.35
N GLY A 95 9.71 24.28 26.43
CA GLY A 95 10.47 24.07 27.66
C GLY A 95 10.75 22.59 27.94
N SER A 96 11.01 21.79 26.90
CA SER A 96 11.32 20.36 27.04
C SER A 96 12.46 19.97 26.10
N ARG A 97 13.09 18.82 26.38
CA ARG A 97 14.13 18.25 25.53
C ARG A 97 13.54 17.46 24.36
N CYS A 98 14.35 17.21 23.35
CA CYS A 98 13.98 16.30 22.28
C CYS A 98 13.92 14.86 22.79
N LEU A 99 12.82 14.19 22.48
CA LEU A 99 12.56 12.80 22.82
C LEU A 99 12.74 11.94 21.58
N ALA A 100 13.30 10.75 21.75
CA ALA A 100 13.44 9.79 20.68
C ALA A 100 12.05 9.30 20.23
N CYS A 101 11.87 9.14 18.91
CA CYS A 101 10.73 8.41 18.39
C CYS A 101 10.76 6.96 18.90
N ALA A 102 9.63 6.48 19.41
CA ALA A 102 9.49 5.09 19.83
C ALA A 102 9.48 4.14 18.62
N SER A 103 9.61 2.82 18.87
CA SER A 103 9.43 1.82 17.82
C SER A 103 8.06 1.94 17.15
N GLY A 104 8.02 1.62 15.86
CA GLY A 104 6.88 1.85 14.97
C GLY A 104 6.67 3.32 14.59
N HIS A 105 7.54 4.23 15.02
CA HIS A 105 7.50 5.64 14.64
C HIS A 105 8.84 6.12 14.09
N TYR A 106 8.79 7.22 13.35
CA TYR A 106 9.96 7.86 12.76
C TYR A 106 9.79 9.38 12.71
N SER A 107 10.90 10.10 12.66
CA SER A 107 10.93 11.55 12.47
C SER A 107 11.81 11.88 11.26
N PRO A 108 11.21 12.06 10.06
CA PRO A 108 11.97 12.26 8.81
C PRO A 108 12.52 13.67 8.63
N MET A 109 12.15 14.62 9.48
CA MET A 109 12.55 16.03 9.39
C MET A 109 13.11 16.51 10.72
N ILE A 110 13.95 17.53 10.66
CA ILE A 110 14.37 18.29 11.85
C ILE A 110 13.21 19.11 12.39
N ALA A 111 13.32 19.56 13.63
CA ALA A 111 12.32 20.39 14.30
C ALA A 111 10.92 19.77 14.45
N MET A 112 10.81 18.44 14.40
CA MET A 112 9.52 17.77 14.52
C MET A 112 8.91 17.92 15.90
N THR A 113 7.58 18.12 15.92
CA THR A 113 6.82 18.29 17.17
C THR A 113 6.11 17.01 17.61
N ALA A 114 6.08 15.99 16.73
CA ALA A 114 5.58 14.65 16.99
C ALA A 114 6.27 13.68 16.03
N CYS A 115 6.34 12.39 16.36
CA CYS A 115 6.80 11.37 15.42
C CYS A 115 5.67 10.85 14.56
N ASP A 116 5.97 10.55 13.30
CA ASP A 116 5.04 9.90 12.39
C ASP A 116 5.02 8.39 12.64
N LYS A 117 3.85 7.78 12.51
CA LYS A 117 3.72 6.32 12.51
C LYS A 117 4.31 5.75 11.24
N CYS A 118 5.02 4.63 11.33
CA CYS A 118 5.44 3.90 10.14
C CYS A 118 4.23 3.59 9.26
N PRO A 119 4.25 3.98 7.97
CA PRO A 119 3.10 3.75 7.11
C PRO A 119 2.90 2.26 6.82
N LYS A 120 1.71 1.93 6.29
CA LYS A 120 1.35 0.56 5.89
C LYS A 120 2.41 -0.01 4.93
N GLY A 121 2.79 -1.26 5.16
CA GLY A 121 3.86 -1.93 4.41
C GLY A 121 5.28 -1.59 4.88
N SER A 122 5.41 -0.99 6.08
CA SER A 122 6.70 -0.74 6.70
C SER A 122 6.63 -0.86 8.22
N TYR A 123 7.78 -1.11 8.84
CA TYR A 123 7.92 -1.25 10.29
C TYR A 123 9.19 -0.55 10.80
N GLN A 124 9.28 -0.36 12.11
CA GLN A 124 10.51 0.12 12.74
C GLN A 124 10.68 -0.49 14.12
N ASN A 125 11.76 -1.25 14.31
CA ASN A 125 12.05 -1.95 15.55
C ASN A 125 12.96 -1.17 16.50
N LYS A 126 13.61 -0.10 16.03
CA LYS A 126 14.52 0.72 16.82
C LYS A 126 13.92 2.09 17.14
N PRO A 127 14.16 2.64 18.35
CA PRO A 127 13.84 4.03 18.63
C PRO A 127 14.82 4.99 17.93
N ALA A 128 14.53 6.28 17.98
CA ALA A 128 15.39 7.35 17.47
C ALA A 128 15.73 7.22 15.97
N THR A 129 14.75 6.84 15.14
CA THR A 129 14.96 6.62 13.70
C THR A 129 14.18 7.60 12.84
N TRP A 130 14.74 7.88 11.67
CA TRP A 130 14.21 8.87 10.72
C TRP A 130 13.53 8.25 9.51
N LYS A 131 13.52 6.92 9.42
CA LYS A 131 12.86 6.16 8.36
C LYS A 131 12.33 4.84 8.89
N CYS A 132 11.32 4.30 8.22
CA CYS A 132 10.83 2.94 8.45
C CYS A 132 11.45 1.96 7.47
N ASN A 133 11.58 0.71 7.92
CA ASN A 133 12.01 -0.41 7.10
C ASN A 133 10.81 -0.90 6.29
N ALA A 134 10.93 -0.95 4.97
CA ALA A 134 9.89 -1.52 4.12
C ALA A 134 9.79 -3.03 4.36
N CYS A 135 8.57 -3.56 4.32
CA CYS A 135 8.35 -5.00 4.28
C CYS A 135 9.00 -5.64 3.04
N GLY A 136 9.28 -6.94 3.13
CA GLY A 136 9.72 -7.74 1.99
C GLY A 136 8.75 -7.67 0.80
N LYS A 137 9.21 -8.06 -0.39
CA LYS A 137 8.37 -8.11 -1.60
C LYS A 137 7.13 -8.98 -1.35
N GLY A 138 5.94 -8.50 -1.75
CA GLY A 138 4.70 -9.27 -1.60
C GLY A 138 4.18 -9.35 -0.16
N LYS A 139 4.76 -8.54 0.74
CA LYS A 139 4.30 -8.40 2.12
C LYS A 139 3.89 -6.97 2.40
N THR A 140 2.94 -6.81 3.31
CA THR A 140 2.50 -5.53 3.86
C THR A 140 2.24 -5.66 5.36
N THR A 141 1.95 -4.57 6.04
CA THR A 141 1.50 -4.60 7.44
C THR A 141 0.00 -4.35 7.47
N ASP A 142 -0.74 -4.85 8.46
CA ASP A 142 -2.19 -4.59 8.52
C ASP A 142 -2.49 -3.12 8.80
N ASN A 143 -1.70 -2.53 9.69
CA ASN A 143 -1.88 -1.18 10.22
C ASN A 143 -0.61 -0.33 10.08
N LYS A 144 -0.77 0.99 10.22
CA LYS A 144 0.35 1.90 10.45
C LYS A 144 0.93 1.67 11.85
N GLY A 145 2.20 1.97 12.03
CA GLY A 145 2.88 1.93 13.33
C GLY A 145 3.45 0.55 13.69
N SER A 146 3.61 -0.35 12.71
CA SER A 146 4.19 -1.67 12.92
C SER A 146 5.62 -1.57 13.46
N LYS A 147 5.94 -2.45 14.41
CA LYS A 147 7.19 -2.37 15.18
C LYS A 147 8.20 -3.40 14.72
N GLN A 148 7.76 -4.52 14.15
CA GLN A 148 8.63 -5.65 13.86
C GLN A 148 8.44 -6.17 12.44
N ASP A 149 9.45 -6.87 11.92
CA ASP A 149 9.37 -7.55 10.62
C ASP A 149 8.31 -8.66 10.62
N SER A 150 8.05 -9.27 11.77
CA SER A 150 6.97 -10.25 11.96
C SER A 150 5.58 -9.68 11.72
N ASP A 151 5.42 -8.36 11.81
CA ASP A 151 4.15 -7.67 11.50
C ASP A 151 3.92 -7.56 9.98
N CYS A 152 4.92 -7.94 9.16
CA CYS A 152 4.78 -8.01 7.70
C CYS A 152 4.12 -9.33 7.29
N VAL A 153 2.84 -9.25 6.98
CA VAL A 153 2.01 -10.34 6.46
C VAL A 153 2.02 -10.36 4.92
N SER A 154 1.79 -11.53 4.33
CA SER A 154 1.66 -11.65 2.88
C SER A 154 0.41 -10.94 2.39
N CYS A 155 0.47 -10.29 1.22
CA CYS A 155 -0.71 -9.69 0.61
C CYS A 155 -1.78 -10.76 0.34
N ASN A 156 -3.03 -10.41 0.59
CA ASN A 156 -4.15 -11.32 0.38
C ASN A 156 -4.31 -11.65 -1.10
N GLU A 157 -4.90 -12.81 -1.38
CA GLU A 157 -5.28 -13.20 -2.73
C GLU A 157 -6.16 -12.10 -3.38
N GLY A 158 -5.92 -11.82 -4.66
CA GLY A 158 -6.62 -10.74 -5.37
C GLY A 158 -6.03 -9.35 -5.13
N THR A 159 -4.96 -9.24 -4.34
CA THR A 159 -4.23 -7.99 -4.10
C THR A 159 -2.73 -8.17 -4.31
N TYR A 160 -2.01 -7.06 -4.48
CA TYR A 160 -0.55 -7.07 -4.57
C TYR A 160 0.05 -5.89 -3.81
N CYS A 161 1.23 -6.12 -3.22
CA CYS A 161 1.99 -5.08 -2.53
C CYS A 161 3.43 -5.06 -3.05
N ASN A 162 3.77 -3.95 -3.69
CA ASN A 162 5.13 -3.66 -4.09
C ASN A 162 6.00 -3.36 -2.86
N LYS A 163 7.33 -3.48 -2.98
CA LYS A 163 8.28 -3.26 -1.87
C LYS A 163 8.38 -1.79 -1.39
N THR A 164 7.41 -0.93 -1.70
CA THR A 164 7.50 0.50 -1.40
C THR A 164 6.85 0.83 -0.06
N ILE A 165 7.39 1.83 0.62
CA ILE A 165 6.80 2.44 1.80
C ILE A 165 5.43 3.02 1.39
N ASN A 166 4.36 2.76 2.16
CA ASN A 166 2.95 3.00 1.81
C ASN A 166 2.33 1.99 0.82
N SER A 167 2.94 0.80 0.63
CA SER A 167 2.29 -0.25 -0.16
C SER A 167 1.14 -0.88 0.62
N GLY A 168 -0.07 -0.36 0.40
CA GLY A 168 -1.32 -1.00 0.82
C GLY A 168 -1.71 -2.15 -0.11
N ASP A 169 -2.81 -2.82 0.22
CA ASP A 169 -3.38 -3.88 -0.59
C ASP A 169 -3.95 -3.30 -1.89
N ASN A 170 -3.13 -3.24 -2.93
CA ASN A 170 -3.57 -2.75 -4.23
C ASN A 170 -4.42 -3.83 -4.89
N VAL A 171 -5.64 -3.48 -5.30
CA VAL A 171 -6.55 -4.42 -5.93
C VAL A 171 -5.99 -4.87 -7.28
N CYS A 172 -5.99 -6.18 -7.53
CA CYS A 172 -5.47 -6.73 -8.78
C CYS A 172 -6.26 -6.19 -9.99
N PRO A 173 -5.59 -5.65 -11.03
CA PRO A 173 -6.25 -5.11 -12.21
C PRO A 173 -6.88 -6.19 -13.09
N LYS A 174 -7.83 -5.80 -13.94
CA LYS A 174 -8.50 -6.69 -14.90
C LYS A 174 -7.48 -7.33 -15.85
N ASN A 175 -7.67 -8.61 -16.20
CA ASN A 175 -6.75 -9.42 -17.01
C ASN A 175 -5.41 -9.75 -16.35
N TYR A 176 -5.27 -9.53 -15.05
CA TYR A 176 -4.14 -9.98 -14.25
C TYR A 176 -4.61 -10.92 -13.13
N LYS A 177 -3.71 -11.76 -12.65
CA LYS A 177 -3.88 -12.60 -11.45
C LYS A 177 -2.86 -12.20 -10.39
N CYS A 178 -3.31 -12.21 -9.13
CA CYS A 178 -2.51 -11.89 -7.97
C CYS A 178 -2.73 -12.98 -6.90
N PRO A 179 -1.91 -14.06 -6.90
CA PRO A 179 -1.96 -15.05 -5.82
C PRO A 179 -1.49 -14.43 -4.50
N ALA A 180 -1.74 -15.10 -3.37
CA ALA A 180 -1.27 -14.63 -2.07
C ALA A 180 0.25 -14.38 -2.08
N GLY A 181 0.68 -13.26 -1.51
CA GLY A 181 2.09 -12.85 -1.47
C GLY A 181 2.63 -12.27 -2.79
N CYS A 182 1.76 -11.86 -3.72
CA CYS A 182 2.21 -11.30 -5.00
C CYS A 182 2.74 -9.86 -4.84
N SER A 183 3.91 -9.58 -5.43
CA SER A 183 4.50 -8.23 -5.42
C SER A 183 4.15 -7.38 -6.64
N ASN A 184 3.79 -8.02 -7.75
CA ASN A 184 3.41 -7.35 -8.99
C ASN A 184 2.41 -8.22 -9.78
N PRO A 185 1.33 -7.63 -10.32
CA PRO A 185 0.29 -8.39 -10.99
C PRO A 185 0.82 -9.19 -12.19
N ILE A 186 0.33 -10.42 -12.35
CA ILE A 186 0.76 -11.36 -13.41
C ILE A 186 -0.29 -11.37 -14.52
N LYS A 187 0.08 -11.02 -15.76
CA LYS A 187 -0.86 -10.98 -16.90
C LYS A 187 -1.43 -12.38 -17.18
N CYS A 188 -2.74 -12.46 -17.41
CA CYS A 188 -3.39 -13.70 -17.83
C CYS A 188 -3.02 -14.06 -19.29
N SER A 189 -2.98 -15.35 -19.60
CA SER A 189 -2.81 -15.83 -20.97
C SER A 189 -4.00 -15.46 -21.85
N LEU A 190 -3.80 -15.38 -23.17
CA LEU A 190 -4.81 -14.86 -24.12
C LEU A 190 -6.19 -15.53 -24.04
N ILE A 191 -6.26 -16.77 -23.58
CA ILE A 191 -7.48 -17.58 -23.50
C ILE A 191 -8.17 -17.46 -22.11
N ARG A 192 -7.44 -16.97 -21.09
CA ARG A 192 -7.96 -16.81 -19.74
C ARG A 192 -8.15 -15.33 -19.38
N LYS A 193 -9.33 -14.97 -18.88
CA LYS A 193 -9.65 -13.61 -18.40
C LYS A 193 -9.72 -13.62 -16.86
N SER A 194 -9.55 -12.44 -16.26
CA SER A 194 -9.67 -12.23 -14.81
C SER A 194 -10.39 -10.90 -14.56
N GLN A 195 -11.29 -10.88 -13.59
CA GLN A 195 -11.97 -9.65 -13.13
C GLN A 195 -11.12 -8.93 -12.07
N LYS A 196 -11.49 -7.69 -11.74
CA LYS A 196 -10.80 -6.89 -10.72
C LYS A 196 -10.85 -7.64 -9.38
N GLY A 197 -9.69 -7.77 -8.72
CA GLY A 197 -9.60 -8.43 -7.40
C GLY A 197 -9.65 -9.96 -7.42
N MET A 198 -9.53 -10.61 -8.59
CA MET A 198 -9.42 -12.07 -8.66
C MET A 198 -7.96 -12.53 -8.47
N GLY A 199 -7.76 -13.59 -7.68
CA GLY A 199 -6.45 -14.21 -7.49
C GLY A 199 -6.02 -15.18 -8.58
N SER A 200 -6.93 -15.57 -9.47
CA SER A 200 -6.70 -16.55 -10.52
C SER A 200 -7.33 -16.13 -11.85
N CYS A 201 -6.82 -16.68 -12.96
CA CYS A 201 -7.41 -16.47 -14.29
C CYS A 201 -8.31 -17.66 -14.64
N ALA A 202 -9.54 -17.38 -15.08
CA ALA A 202 -10.50 -18.38 -15.54
C ALA A 202 -10.71 -18.30 -17.06
N LEU A 203 -11.17 -19.39 -17.68
CA LEU A 203 -11.62 -19.36 -19.08
C LEU A 203 -12.81 -18.41 -19.19
N SER A 204 -12.83 -17.52 -20.20
CA SER A 204 -13.95 -16.61 -20.31
C SER A 204 -15.22 -17.38 -20.67
N VAL A 205 -16.29 -17.15 -19.91
CA VAL A 205 -17.62 -17.76 -20.15
C VAL A 205 -18.13 -17.48 -21.57
N GLU A 206 -17.71 -16.37 -22.17
CA GLU A 206 -17.94 -16.05 -23.59
C GLU A 206 -17.44 -17.14 -24.55
N PHE A 207 -16.34 -17.83 -24.23
CA PHE A 207 -15.81 -18.89 -25.08
C PHE A 207 -16.76 -20.09 -25.10
N PHE A 208 -17.34 -20.44 -23.95
CA PHE A 208 -18.36 -21.49 -23.86
C PHE A 208 -19.65 -21.08 -24.56
N LEU A 209 -20.11 -19.83 -24.41
CA LEU A 209 -21.31 -19.34 -25.11
C LEU A 209 -21.15 -19.37 -26.64
N ILE A 210 -19.99 -18.98 -27.15
CA ILE A 210 -19.67 -19.05 -28.59
C ILE A 210 -19.62 -20.51 -29.05
N LEU A 211 -19.02 -21.41 -28.26
CA LEU A 211 -18.94 -22.83 -28.60
C LEU A 211 -20.34 -23.47 -28.67
N PHE A 212 -21.21 -23.22 -27.69
CA PHE A 212 -22.59 -23.73 -27.70
C PHE A 212 -23.45 -23.12 -28.80
N SER A 213 -23.26 -21.83 -29.11
CA SER A 213 -23.99 -21.16 -30.20
C SER A 213 -23.61 -21.71 -31.58
N THR A 214 -22.31 -21.97 -31.81
CA THR A 214 -21.83 -22.52 -33.10
C THR A 214 -22.27 -23.96 -33.27
N ILE A 215 -22.18 -24.78 -32.22
CA ILE A 215 -22.68 -26.16 -32.23
C ILE A 215 -24.20 -26.18 -32.49
N GLY A 216 -24.97 -25.32 -31.81
CA GLY A 216 -26.42 -25.21 -32.01
C GLY A 216 -26.81 -24.81 -33.44
N PHE A 217 -26.08 -23.87 -34.05
CA PHE A 217 -26.30 -23.48 -35.44
C PHE A 217 -25.99 -24.62 -36.43
N ILE A 218 -24.89 -25.36 -36.22
CA ILE A 218 -24.53 -26.52 -37.04
C ILE A 218 -25.65 -27.58 -36.98
N VAL A 219 -26.15 -27.88 -35.77
CA VAL A 219 -27.26 -28.83 -35.59
C VAL A 219 -28.51 -28.37 -36.35
N LEU A 220 -28.86 -27.08 -36.27
CA LEU A 220 -30.00 -26.51 -37.02
C LEU A 220 -29.84 -26.65 -38.54
N VAL A 221 -28.65 -26.37 -39.08
CA VAL A 221 -28.36 -26.50 -40.52
C VAL A 221 -28.45 -27.97 -40.96
N VAL A 222 -27.91 -28.89 -40.17
CA VAL A 222 -27.98 -30.34 -40.45
C VAL A 222 -29.43 -30.82 -40.42
N VAL A 223 -30.22 -30.43 -39.41
CA VAL A 223 -31.64 -30.78 -39.31
C VAL A 223 -32.42 -30.20 -40.49
N ALA A 224 -32.22 -28.92 -40.84
CA ALA A 224 -32.85 -28.30 -42.01
C ALA A 224 -32.43 -28.99 -43.31
N GLY A 225 -31.17 -29.41 -43.42
CA GLY A 225 -30.64 -30.21 -44.53
C GLY A 225 -31.34 -31.56 -44.64
N ILE A 226 -31.49 -32.30 -43.54
CA ILE A 226 -32.20 -33.58 -43.47
C ILE A 226 -33.68 -33.39 -43.85
N ILE A 227 -34.34 -32.35 -43.33
CA ILE A 227 -35.74 -32.02 -43.67
C ILE A 227 -35.88 -31.72 -45.17
N ARG A 228 -35.00 -30.87 -45.71
CA ARG A 228 -34.97 -30.56 -47.15
C ARG A 228 -34.70 -31.81 -47.99
N TYR A 229 -33.76 -32.65 -47.57
CA TYR A 229 -33.43 -33.91 -48.23
C TYR A 229 -34.65 -34.85 -48.27
N ARG A 230 -35.32 -35.04 -47.12
CA ARG A 230 -36.56 -35.83 -47.04
C ARG A 230 -37.65 -35.26 -47.96
N LYS A 231 -37.85 -33.93 -47.95
CA LYS A 231 -38.85 -33.25 -48.81
C LYS A 231 -38.54 -33.40 -50.31
N ILE A 232 -37.26 -33.40 -50.70
CA ILE A 232 -36.84 -33.66 -52.08
C ILE A 232 -37.08 -35.13 -52.46
N GLN A 233 -36.81 -36.07 -51.56
CA GLN A 233 -37.05 -37.50 -51.79
C GLN A 233 -38.55 -37.80 -51.98
N GLU A 234 -39.44 -37.19 -51.21
CA GLU A 234 -40.88 -37.33 -51.41
C GLU A 234 -41.35 -36.79 -52.77
N ARG A 235 -40.83 -35.64 -53.21
CA ARG A 235 -41.10 -35.11 -54.56
C ARG A 235 -40.61 -36.04 -55.67
N LYS A 236 -39.54 -36.81 -55.44
CA LYS A 236 -39.07 -37.83 -56.38
C LYS A 236 -39.94 -39.09 -56.37
N LYS A 237 -40.50 -39.48 -55.22
CA LYS A 237 -41.48 -40.59 -55.14
C LYS A 237 -42.80 -40.23 -55.86
N PHE A 238 -43.27 -38.99 -55.74
CA PHE A 238 -44.48 -38.51 -56.43
C PHE A 238 -44.32 -38.34 -57.95
N LYS A 239 -43.09 -38.24 -58.48
CA LYS A 239 -42.80 -38.12 -59.91
C LYS A 239 -42.53 -39.46 -60.62
N ARG A 240 -42.75 -40.61 -59.98
CA ARG A 240 -42.66 -41.91 -60.64
C ARG A 240 -44.06 -42.28 -61.15
N PRO A 241 -44.43 -42.05 -62.43
CA PRO A 241 -45.70 -42.49 -62.97
C PRO A 241 -45.78 -44.02 -62.94
N ASP A 242 -46.97 -44.53 -62.64
CA ASP A 242 -47.31 -45.94 -62.65
C ASP A 242 -46.86 -46.58 -63.97
N LYS A 243 -45.92 -47.52 -63.84
CA LYS A 243 -45.62 -48.47 -64.90
C LYS A 243 -45.61 -49.83 -64.24
N ILE A 244 -46.79 -50.45 -64.11
CA ILE A 244 -47.06 -51.89 -64.17
C ILE A 244 -48.59 -52.04 -64.21
N GLU A 245 -49.15 -52.31 -65.38
CA GLU A 245 -50.30 -53.20 -65.53
C GLU A 245 -50.19 -53.87 -66.90
N TYR A 246 -49.30 -54.87 -67.00
CA TYR A 246 -49.31 -55.84 -68.10
C TYR A 246 -48.48 -57.07 -67.75
N TYR A 247 -48.90 -57.87 -66.77
CA TYR A 247 -48.40 -59.24 -66.60
C TYR A 247 -49.38 -60.06 -65.75
N SER A 248 -50.45 -60.53 -66.37
CA SER A 248 -51.27 -61.61 -65.80
C SER A 248 -52.03 -62.36 -66.89
N ASP A 249 -51.35 -62.85 -67.92
CA ASP A 249 -51.84 -64.02 -68.67
C ASP A 249 -50.75 -64.59 -69.58
N PHE A 250 -49.98 -65.58 -69.11
CA PHE A 250 -49.23 -66.51 -69.98
C PHE A 250 -48.86 -67.79 -69.20
N SER A 251 -49.82 -68.34 -68.46
CA SER A 251 -49.84 -69.73 -67.98
C SER A 251 -50.28 -70.72 -69.09
N LYS A 252 -50.02 -70.39 -70.36
CA LYS A 252 -50.44 -71.18 -71.53
C LYS A 252 -49.37 -71.26 -72.62
N LEU A 253 -48.12 -71.58 -72.28
CA LEU A 253 -47.13 -72.05 -73.27
C LEU A 253 -46.14 -73.06 -72.64
N GLU A 254 -46.62 -73.95 -71.78
CA GLU A 254 -45.93 -75.23 -71.50
C GLU A 254 -46.34 -76.27 -72.54
N GLU A 255 -46.05 -76.05 -73.82
CA GLU A 255 -46.10 -77.14 -74.80
C GLU A 255 -45.39 -76.76 -76.10
N LYS A 256 -44.06 -76.91 -76.14
CA LYS A 256 -43.31 -77.47 -77.29
C LYS A 256 -41.80 -77.28 -77.13
N ARG A 257 -41.17 -78.43 -76.88
CA ARG A 257 -40.17 -79.03 -77.77
C ARG A 257 -38.74 -78.48 -77.70
N ASP A 258 -37.93 -79.18 -76.92
CA ASP A 258 -36.68 -79.88 -77.32
C ASP A 258 -35.82 -79.25 -78.43
N LEU A 259 -34.55 -78.97 -78.10
CA LEU A 259 -33.32 -79.39 -78.82
C LEU A 259 -32.06 -78.68 -78.26
N VAL A 260 -31.31 -79.35 -77.35
CA VAL A 260 -29.86 -79.75 -77.42
C VAL A 260 -28.80 -78.72 -77.96
N PRO A 261 -27.49 -78.68 -77.55
CA PRO A 261 -26.74 -79.06 -76.33
C PRO A 261 -25.69 -78.00 -75.80
N LYS A 262 -24.97 -78.36 -74.72
CA LYS A 262 -23.82 -77.68 -74.05
C LYS A 262 -22.56 -77.47 -74.94
N PRO A 263 -21.65 -76.54 -74.57
CA PRO A 263 -20.32 -76.94 -74.06
C PRO A 263 -19.80 -76.04 -72.90
N GLN A 264 -19.29 -76.63 -71.80
CA GLN A 264 -17.89 -76.86 -71.39
C GLN A 264 -17.09 -75.66 -70.85
N ALA A 265 -16.48 -75.95 -69.70
CA ALA A 265 -15.72 -75.13 -68.77
C ALA A 265 -14.44 -74.49 -69.34
N LYS A 266 -14.01 -73.38 -68.70
CA LYS A 266 -12.60 -73.10 -68.40
C LYS A 266 -12.47 -72.35 -67.06
N GLU A 267 -11.88 -73.02 -66.08
CA GLU A 267 -11.15 -72.38 -64.97
C GLU A 267 -9.80 -71.88 -65.49
N VAL A 268 -9.35 -70.70 -65.06
CA VAL A 268 -7.93 -70.33 -65.07
C VAL A 268 -7.56 -69.71 -63.73
N VAL A 269 -6.44 -70.20 -63.22
CA VAL A 269 -5.86 -70.12 -61.89
C VAL A 269 -5.00 -68.86 -61.70
N TYR A 270 -4.85 -68.49 -60.42
CA TYR A 270 -3.95 -67.53 -59.75
C TYR A 270 -2.49 -67.42 -60.22
N SER A 271 -1.95 -66.19 -60.10
CA SER A 271 -0.66 -65.80 -59.45
C SER A 271 -0.59 -64.26 -59.47
N GLY A 272 -0.12 -63.48 -58.48
CA GLY A 272 0.77 -63.75 -57.37
C GLY A 272 2.15 -63.16 -57.65
N PHE A 273 2.32 -61.84 -57.49
CA PHE A 273 3.56 -61.12 -57.11
C PHE A 273 3.22 -59.69 -56.68
#